data_AF-A0A940R3M2-F1
#
_entry.id   AF-A0A940R3M2-F1
#
_cell.length_a   1.000
_cell.length_b   1.000
_cell.length_c   1.000
_cell.angle_alpha   90.00
_cell.angle_beta   90.00
_cell.angle_gamma   90.00
#
_symmetry.space_group_name_H-M   'P 1'
#
loop_
_entity.id
_entity.type
_entity.pdbx_description
1 polymer ?
#
loop_
_entity_poly.entity_id
_entity_poly.type
_entity_poly.pdbx_seq_one_letter_code
_entity_poly.pdbx_strand_id
1 'polypeptide(L)'
;SGIFKNADYTMERLVKIAQKLRTEHRFNGYIHLKAIPGASEDLLHEAGLYADRLSMNIEMPTKEGLALLAPDKKREDMVQPMKYLRKAIIENEDRKQTVSKSRLFLPAGQSTQMVVGATKETDLDVLGIATAFYKKMKLKRVYYSGYVPVSNDNRLPAIGTPVPFIRENRLYQADWLMRFYGFNVGDLLSPSAPQLDMEIDPKLSWALKNMHVFPVDINIADYQLLIKVPGLGLESARKICQARRFNRLNWEHLKKMGVMINKVRYFLICDKDFERKDLQPEQIRSFILNGGASKYKANFSSQLQLF
;
A
#
# COMPACT_ATOMS: atom_id res chain seq x y z
N SER A 1 6.85 3.75 23.05
CA SER A 1 6.02 2.56 23.33
C SER A 1 6.22 2.23 24.78
N GLY A 2 5.16 2.24 25.60
CA GLY A 2 5.28 1.97 27.04
C GLY A 2 5.49 0.48 27.28
N ILE A 3 6.74 0.03 27.29
CA ILE A 3 7.09 -1.31 27.78
C ILE A 3 6.96 -1.25 29.30
N PHE A 4 6.04 -2.04 29.86
CA PHE A 4 5.85 -2.13 31.30
C PHE A 4 6.67 -3.31 31.83
N LYS A 5 7.68 -3.02 32.67
CA LYS A 5 8.69 -3.97 33.17
C LYS A 5 9.60 -4.53 32.09
N ASN A 6 9.07 -5.33 31.16
CA ASN A 6 9.80 -5.90 30.03
C ASN A 6 8.85 -6.26 28.87
N ALA A 7 9.41 -6.69 27.74
CA ALA A 7 8.65 -6.98 26.52
C ALA A 7 7.62 -8.10 26.73
N ASP A 8 8.03 -9.20 27.36
CA ASP A 8 7.16 -10.35 27.66
C ASP A 8 6.00 -9.99 28.57
N TYR A 9 6.27 -9.29 29.67
CA TYR A 9 5.23 -8.87 30.60
C TYR A 9 4.19 -7.97 29.93
N THR A 10 4.64 -7.09 29.04
CA THR A 10 3.74 -6.24 28.26
C THR A 10 2.90 -7.08 27.29
N MET A 11 3.53 -8.00 26.57
CA MET A 11 2.88 -8.86 25.60
C MET A 11 1.87 -9.81 26.26
N GLU A 12 2.24 -10.44 27.39
CA GLU A 12 1.37 -11.31 28.18
C GLU A 12 0.07 -10.62 28.58
N ARG A 13 0.13 -9.34 29.00
CA ARG A 13 -1.08 -8.57 29.32
C ARG A 13 -1.97 -8.34 28.10
N LEU A 14 -1.39 -8.02 26.95
CA LEU A 14 -2.14 -7.85 25.70
C LEU A 14 -2.83 -9.16 25.28
N VAL A 15 -2.10 -10.28 25.39
CA VAL A 15 -2.63 -11.62 25.10
C VAL A 15 -3.77 -11.98 26.02
N LYS A 16 -3.61 -11.79 27.34
CA LYS A 16 -4.67 -12.04 28.34
C LYS A 16 -5.95 -11.25 28.03
N ILE A 17 -5.83 -9.99 27.61
CA ILE A 17 -7.00 -9.19 27.20
C ILE A 17 -7.68 -9.82 25.98
N ALA A 18 -6.94 -10.17 24.93
CA ALA A 18 -7.51 -10.79 23.74
C ALA A 18 -8.14 -12.16 24.04
N GLN A 19 -7.49 -12.97 24.88
CA GLN A 19 -8.02 -14.24 25.36
C GLN A 19 -9.36 -14.05 26.08
N LYS A 20 -9.43 -13.17 27.08
CA LYS A 20 -10.67 -12.87 27.82
C LYS A 20 -11.79 -12.39 26.92
N LEU A 21 -11.48 -11.48 25.98
CA LEU A 21 -12.45 -11.01 25.00
C LEU A 21 -13.06 -12.17 24.20
N ARG A 22 -12.23 -13.14 23.78
CA ARG A 22 -12.70 -14.32 23.03
C ARG A 22 -13.44 -15.33 23.89
N THR A 23 -12.90 -15.69 25.05
CA THR A 23 -13.37 -16.85 25.83
C THR A 23 -14.43 -16.50 26.87
N GLU A 24 -14.30 -15.36 27.54
CA GLU A 24 -15.21 -14.93 28.61
C GLU A 24 -16.32 -14.04 28.05
N HIS A 25 -15.96 -13.03 27.27
CA HIS A 25 -16.92 -12.04 26.74
C HIS A 25 -17.53 -12.43 25.39
N ARG A 26 -17.07 -13.53 24.76
CA ARG A 26 -17.55 -14.03 23.46
C ARG A 26 -17.57 -12.97 22.37
N PHE A 27 -16.59 -12.05 22.41
CA PHE A 27 -16.44 -11.01 21.40
C PHE A 27 -16.03 -11.65 20.08
N ASN A 28 -16.89 -11.59 19.07
CA ASN A 28 -16.65 -12.13 17.72
C ASN A 28 -16.23 -11.04 16.71
N GLY A 29 -16.05 -9.80 17.18
CA GLY A 29 -15.57 -8.70 16.36
C GLY A 29 -14.06 -8.77 16.08
N TYR A 30 -13.57 -7.77 15.36
CA TYR A 30 -12.18 -7.70 14.94
C TYR A 30 -11.23 -7.28 16.07
N ILE A 31 -10.20 -8.08 16.37
CA ILE A 31 -9.14 -7.80 17.34
C ILE A 31 -7.81 -7.63 16.61
N HIS A 32 -7.23 -6.45 16.72
CA HIS A 32 -5.88 -6.14 16.25
C HIS A 32 -4.96 -5.88 17.43
N LEU A 33 -3.95 -6.73 17.61
CA LEU A 33 -2.92 -6.52 18.60
C LEU A 33 -1.65 -5.95 17.97
N LYS A 34 -0.93 -5.14 18.75
CA LYS A 34 0.42 -4.71 18.42
C LYS A 34 1.40 -5.65 19.11
N ALA A 35 2.24 -6.34 18.34
CA ALA A 35 3.32 -7.14 18.86
C ALA A 35 4.40 -6.23 19.47
N ILE A 36 4.91 -6.62 20.63
CA ILE A 36 5.97 -5.90 21.33
C ILE A 36 7.32 -6.46 20.84
N PRO A 37 8.23 -5.63 20.32
CA PRO A 37 9.59 -6.07 19.99
C PRO A 37 10.26 -6.71 21.20
N GLY A 38 10.90 -7.85 20.99
CA GLY A 38 11.56 -8.63 22.06
C GLY A 38 10.63 -9.55 22.86
N ALA A 39 9.34 -9.64 22.52
CA ALA A 39 8.45 -10.64 23.11
C ALA A 39 8.77 -12.06 22.61
N SER A 40 8.61 -13.06 23.48
CA SER A 40 8.86 -14.47 23.19
C SER A 40 7.93 -15.04 22.11
N GLU A 41 8.41 -16.06 21.40
CA GLU A 41 7.63 -16.74 20.36
C GLU A 41 6.36 -17.38 20.91
N ASP A 42 6.37 -17.86 22.17
CA ASP A 42 5.21 -18.42 22.85
C ASP A 42 4.11 -17.38 23.03
N LEU A 43 4.46 -16.16 23.45
CA LEU A 43 3.50 -15.07 23.61
C LEU A 43 2.98 -14.58 22.25
N LEU A 44 3.84 -14.54 21.23
CA LEU A 44 3.40 -14.24 19.85
C LEU A 44 2.46 -15.32 19.31
N HIS A 45 2.72 -16.59 19.64
CA HIS A 45 1.84 -17.71 19.30
C HIS A 45 0.47 -17.54 19.92
N GLU A 46 0.45 -17.33 21.24
CA GLU A 46 -0.80 -17.20 21.99
C GLU A 46 -1.61 -15.99 21.49
N ALA A 47 -0.94 -14.86 21.24
CA ALA A 47 -1.55 -13.71 20.60
C ALA A 47 -2.21 -14.07 19.25
N GLY A 48 -1.52 -14.87 18.43
CA GLY A 48 -2.02 -15.30 17.13
C GLY A 48 -3.25 -16.20 17.20
N LEU A 49 -3.47 -16.89 18.32
CA LEU A 49 -4.64 -17.74 18.54
C LEU A 49 -5.89 -16.98 18.97
N TYR A 50 -5.75 -15.74 19.45
CA TYR A 50 -6.86 -14.94 19.99
C TYR A 50 -7.12 -13.65 19.18
N ALA A 51 -6.12 -13.10 18.50
CA ALA A 51 -6.24 -11.93 17.65
C ALA A 51 -6.56 -12.29 16.18
N ASP A 52 -7.21 -11.37 15.46
CA ASP A 52 -7.38 -11.48 14.02
C ASP A 52 -6.13 -11.06 13.27
N ARG A 53 -5.46 -10.00 13.77
CA ARG A 53 -4.24 -9.44 13.19
C ARG A 53 -3.23 -9.11 14.28
N LEU A 54 -1.95 -9.29 13.94
CA LEU A 54 -0.83 -8.73 14.68
C LEU A 54 -0.09 -7.67 13.84
N SER A 55 0.26 -6.54 14.43
CA SER A 55 1.15 -5.55 13.81
C SER A 55 2.49 -5.45 14.51
N MET A 56 3.55 -5.31 13.74
CA MET A 56 4.88 -4.99 14.26
C MET A 56 5.40 -3.75 13.56
N ASN A 57 5.68 -2.68 14.31
CA ASN A 57 6.20 -1.43 13.74
C ASN A 57 7.67 -1.59 13.38
N ILE A 58 8.05 -1.13 12.19
CA ILE A 58 9.45 -1.03 11.78
C ILE A 58 10.04 0.37 11.94
N GLU A 59 9.20 1.35 12.25
CA GLU A 59 9.51 2.77 12.46
C GLU A 59 10.02 3.49 11.21
N MET A 60 11.19 3.11 10.67
CA MET A 60 11.79 3.70 9.48
C MET A 60 11.88 2.70 8.33
N PRO A 61 11.85 3.13 7.06
CA PRO A 61 11.99 2.23 5.91
C PRO A 61 13.40 1.63 5.79
N THR A 62 14.44 2.43 6.00
CA THR A 62 15.85 2.03 5.84
C THR A 62 16.54 1.70 7.15
N LYS A 63 17.63 0.91 7.11
CA LYS A 63 18.42 0.60 8.31
C LYS A 63 19.18 1.84 8.78
N GLU A 64 19.64 2.63 7.82
CA GLU A 64 20.37 3.89 8.00
C GLU A 64 19.48 4.92 8.68
N GLY A 65 18.24 5.10 8.21
CA GLY A 65 17.25 5.97 8.85
C GLY A 65 16.87 5.51 10.26
N LEU A 66 16.74 4.19 10.46
CA LEU A 66 16.48 3.63 11.80
C LEU A 66 17.65 3.91 12.76
N ALA A 67 18.89 3.64 12.34
CA ALA A 67 20.08 3.89 13.16
C ALA A 67 20.27 5.38 13.46
N LEU A 68 19.95 6.25 12.50
CA LEU A 68 20.03 7.70 12.67
C LEU A 68 19.04 8.23 13.71
N LEU A 69 17.79 7.76 13.70
CA LEU A 69 16.72 8.32 14.54
C LEU A 69 16.43 7.51 15.81
N ALA A 70 16.76 6.22 15.84
CA ALA A 70 16.52 5.32 16.95
C ALA A 70 17.68 4.31 17.08
N PRO A 71 18.89 4.76 17.45
CA PRO A 71 20.10 3.92 17.49
C PRO A 71 19.99 2.72 18.44
N ASP A 72 19.15 2.84 19.48
CA ASP A 72 18.91 1.75 20.45
C ASP A 72 18.03 0.62 19.87
N LYS A 73 17.44 0.80 18.69
CA LYS A 73 16.58 -0.19 18.05
C LYS A 73 17.32 -0.89 16.92
N LYS A 74 17.32 -2.23 16.93
CA LYS A 74 17.84 -3.04 15.83
C LYS A 74 16.71 -3.47 14.90
N ARG A 75 16.96 -3.46 13.59
CA ARG A 75 15.98 -3.90 12.59
C ARG A 75 15.58 -5.35 12.82
N GLU A 76 16.53 -6.16 13.26
CA GLU A 76 16.39 -7.59 13.49
C GLU A 76 15.33 -7.87 14.57
N ASP A 77 15.26 -7.06 15.63
CA ASP A 77 14.28 -7.22 16.73
C ASP A 77 12.82 -7.04 16.27
N MET A 78 12.62 -6.32 15.16
CA MET A 78 11.32 -6.12 14.54
C MET A 78 11.02 -7.20 13.50
N VAL A 79 12.04 -7.67 12.79
CA VAL A 79 11.90 -8.62 11.67
C VAL A 79 11.78 -10.07 12.15
N GLN A 80 12.47 -10.47 13.21
CA GLN A 80 12.43 -11.86 13.71
C GLN A 80 11.00 -12.28 14.11
N PRO A 81 10.24 -11.48 14.89
CA PRO A 81 8.83 -11.76 15.16
C PRO A 81 7.98 -11.94 13.91
N MET A 82 8.21 -11.13 12.86
CA MET A 82 7.47 -11.27 11.59
C MET A 82 7.78 -12.59 10.87
N LYS A 83 9.03 -13.06 10.92
CA LYS A 83 9.43 -14.35 10.34
C LYS A 83 8.75 -15.51 11.07
N TYR A 84 8.76 -15.46 12.41
CA TYR A 84 8.05 -16.43 13.23
C TYR A 84 6.55 -16.47 12.87
N LEU A 85 5.88 -15.31 12.89
CA LEU A 85 4.47 -15.21 12.55
C LEU A 85 4.17 -15.69 11.12
N ARG A 86 5.08 -15.47 10.16
CA ARG A 86 4.92 -15.98 8.79
C ARG A 86 4.89 -17.51 8.80
N LYS A 87 5.84 -18.14 9.50
CA LYS A 87 5.93 -19.61 9.60
C LYS A 87 4.64 -20.17 10.21
N ALA A 88 4.21 -19.62 11.35
CA ALA A 88 2.99 -20.05 12.02
C ALA A 88 1.71 -19.85 11.18
N ILE A 89 1.62 -18.75 10.41
CA ILE A 89 0.50 -18.53 9.48
C ILE A 89 0.48 -19.59 8.37
N ILE A 90 1.63 -19.93 7.79
CA ILE A 90 1.73 -20.97 6.74
C ILE A 90 1.32 -22.33 7.31
N GLU A 91 1.89 -22.71 8.46
CA GLU A 91 1.56 -23.99 9.12
C GLU A 91 0.06 -24.09 9.48
N ASN A 92 -0.57 -22.99 9.89
CA ASN A 92 -2.01 -22.98 10.15
C ASN A 92 -2.86 -23.13 8.89
N GLU A 93 -2.46 -22.49 7.78
CA GLU A 93 -3.12 -22.61 6.49
C GLU A 93 -3.04 -24.06 5.96
N ASP A 94 -1.90 -24.71 6.13
CA ASP A 94 -1.72 -26.12 5.75
C ASP A 94 -2.56 -27.05 6.65
N ARG A 95 -2.55 -26.81 7.98
CA ARG A 95 -3.39 -27.57 8.92
C ARG A 95 -4.88 -27.43 8.66
N LYS A 96 -5.35 -26.28 8.18
CA LYS A 96 -6.76 -26.08 7.82
C LYS A 96 -7.21 -26.92 6.63
N GLN A 97 -6.30 -27.29 5.74
CA GLN A 97 -6.62 -28.14 4.59
C GLN A 97 -6.81 -29.60 5.01
N THR A 98 -6.13 -30.03 6.08
CA THR A 98 -6.18 -31.43 6.55
C THR A 98 -7.14 -31.63 7.72
N VAL A 99 -7.35 -30.63 8.58
CA VAL A 99 -8.16 -30.72 9.79
C VAL A 99 -9.33 -29.75 9.73
N SER A 100 -10.54 -30.29 9.56
CA SER A 100 -11.80 -29.54 9.45
C SER A 100 -12.07 -28.56 10.61
N LYS A 101 -11.62 -28.89 11.83
CA LYS A 101 -11.79 -28.05 13.04
C LYS A 101 -10.49 -27.41 13.54
N SER A 102 -9.55 -27.14 12.63
CA SER A 102 -8.29 -26.44 12.98
C SER A 102 -8.60 -25.08 13.63
N ARG A 103 -7.98 -24.82 14.79
CA ARG A 103 -8.06 -23.52 15.45
C ARG A 103 -7.48 -22.43 14.54
N LEU A 104 -8.19 -21.30 14.43
CA LEU A 104 -7.72 -20.14 13.67
C LEU A 104 -6.43 -19.58 14.27
N PHE A 105 -5.52 -19.15 13.39
CA PHE A 105 -4.34 -18.39 13.75
C PHE A 105 -4.27 -17.18 12.81
N LEU A 106 -4.32 -15.96 13.37
CA LEU A 106 -4.26 -14.69 12.65
C LEU A 106 -5.01 -14.70 11.31
N PRO A 107 -6.34 -14.90 11.29
CA PRO A 107 -7.11 -14.97 10.05
C PRO A 107 -6.97 -13.72 9.16
N ALA A 108 -6.66 -12.56 9.74
CA ALA A 108 -6.40 -11.31 9.02
C ALA A 108 -4.90 -11.00 8.83
N GLY A 109 -4.03 -11.98 9.12
CA GLY A 109 -2.58 -12.01 8.92
C GLY A 109 -1.79 -11.05 9.80
N GLN A 110 -0.60 -10.68 9.34
CA GLN A 110 0.24 -9.70 10.01
C GLN A 110 0.41 -8.42 9.17
N SER A 111 0.71 -7.31 9.85
CA SER A 111 0.93 -6.00 9.23
C SER A 111 2.10 -5.26 9.86
N THR A 112 2.53 -4.17 9.21
CA THR A 112 3.58 -3.30 9.74
C THR A 112 3.25 -1.84 9.48
N GLN A 113 3.95 -0.95 10.16
CA GLN A 113 3.87 0.48 9.97
C GLN A 113 5.28 1.09 9.92
N MET A 114 5.44 2.08 9.04
CA MET A 114 6.62 2.93 8.95
C MET A 114 6.23 4.40 8.84
N VAL A 115 7.11 5.26 9.32
CA VAL A 115 7.04 6.70 9.22
C VAL A 115 7.74 7.12 7.93
N VAL A 116 7.16 8.08 7.21
CA VAL A 116 7.71 8.61 5.94
C VAL A 116 7.92 10.10 6.04
N GLY A 117 9.04 10.59 5.49
CA GLY A 117 9.41 12.01 5.51
C GLY A 117 10.10 12.48 6.79
N ALA A 118 10.43 11.58 7.73
CA ALA A 118 11.30 11.91 8.88
C ALA A 118 12.78 11.96 8.48
N THR A 119 13.17 11.20 7.45
CA THR A 119 14.52 11.04 6.94
C THR A 119 14.51 11.06 5.41
N LYS A 120 15.70 10.97 4.79
CA LYS A 120 15.91 11.17 3.35
C LYS A 120 15.55 9.94 2.48
N GLU A 121 14.76 8.99 2.98
CA GLU A 121 14.33 7.85 2.16
C GLU A 121 13.52 8.30 0.95
N THR A 122 13.82 7.67 -0.17
CA THR A 122 13.06 7.83 -1.41
C THR A 122 11.81 6.95 -1.40
N ASP A 123 10.84 7.26 -2.24
CA ASP A 123 9.67 6.39 -2.41
C ASP A 123 10.05 5.00 -2.97
N LEU A 124 11.17 4.92 -3.71
CA LEU A 124 11.75 3.66 -4.17
C LEU A 124 12.18 2.79 -2.99
N ASP A 125 12.84 3.36 -1.98
CA ASP A 125 13.23 2.66 -0.76
C ASP A 125 11.99 2.16 0.01
N VAL A 126 11.01 3.05 0.18
CA VAL A 126 9.77 2.80 0.92
C VAL A 126 8.95 1.66 0.28
N LEU A 127 8.69 1.74 -1.02
CA LEU A 127 7.94 0.71 -1.74
C LEU A 127 8.76 -0.56 -1.96
N GLY A 128 10.08 -0.43 -2.07
CA GLY A 128 11.03 -1.55 -2.13
C GLY A 128 10.95 -2.41 -0.87
N ILE A 129 11.04 -1.79 0.32
CA ILE A 129 10.94 -2.52 1.58
C ILE A 129 9.52 -3.08 1.80
N ALA A 130 8.47 -2.34 1.42
CA ALA A 130 7.10 -2.84 1.47
C ALA A 130 6.92 -4.12 0.63
N THR A 131 7.45 -4.13 -0.60
CA THR A 131 7.47 -5.32 -1.48
C THR A 131 8.18 -6.49 -0.82
N ALA A 132 9.34 -6.23 -0.23
CA ALA A 132 10.11 -7.24 0.47
C ALA A 132 9.31 -7.83 1.64
N PHE A 133 8.57 -7.02 2.40
CA PHE A 133 7.73 -7.53 3.48
C PHE A 133 6.54 -8.35 3.00
N TYR A 134 5.85 -7.92 1.93
CA TYR A 134 4.78 -8.72 1.34
C TYR A 134 5.28 -10.10 0.89
N LYS A 135 6.43 -10.14 0.19
CA LYS A 135 7.00 -11.39 -0.33
C LYS A 135 7.63 -12.26 0.76
N LYS A 136 8.50 -11.69 1.60
CA LYS A 136 9.34 -12.43 2.56
C LYS A 136 8.67 -12.68 3.90
N MET A 137 7.70 -11.84 4.30
CA MET A 137 7.00 -11.94 5.60
C MET A 137 5.51 -12.24 5.46
N LYS A 138 4.99 -12.39 4.23
CA LYS A 138 3.56 -12.67 3.96
C LYS A 138 2.62 -11.65 4.63
N LEU A 139 3.06 -10.38 4.71
CA LEU A 139 2.24 -9.32 5.30
C LEU A 139 0.94 -9.15 4.50
N LYS A 140 -0.13 -8.78 5.19
CA LYS A 140 -1.40 -8.39 4.57
C LYS A 140 -1.50 -6.89 4.34
N ARG A 141 -0.69 -6.07 5.01
CA ARG A 141 -0.69 -4.61 4.84
C ARG A 141 0.57 -3.96 5.42
N VAL A 142 1.05 -2.94 4.72
CA VAL A 142 2.00 -1.94 5.21
C VAL A 142 1.23 -0.62 5.40
N TYR A 143 1.45 0.04 6.52
CA TYR A 143 0.90 1.37 6.81
C TYR A 143 2.01 2.41 6.71
N TYR A 144 1.72 3.49 6.00
CA TYR A 144 2.56 4.67 5.86
C TYR A 144 1.96 5.79 6.70
N SER A 145 2.79 6.49 7.46
CA SER A 145 2.39 7.66 8.24
C SER A 145 3.36 8.78 7.97
N GLY A 146 2.87 9.92 7.48
CA GLY A 146 3.68 11.13 7.37
C GLY A 146 4.26 11.52 8.72
N TYR A 147 5.54 11.91 8.73
CA TYR A 147 6.17 12.45 9.92
C TYR A 147 5.50 13.77 10.33
N VAL A 148 5.22 13.91 11.63
CA VAL A 148 4.70 15.15 12.22
C VAL A 148 5.82 15.80 13.02
N PRO A 149 6.31 16.99 12.62
CA PRO A 149 7.38 17.70 13.31
C PRO A 149 6.95 18.21 14.68
N VAL A 150 7.33 17.46 15.73
CA VAL A 150 7.03 17.78 17.14
C VAL A 150 8.29 17.85 18.02
N SER A 151 9.48 17.73 17.42
CA SER A 151 10.76 17.66 18.11
C SER A 151 11.71 18.76 17.61
N ASN A 152 12.59 19.24 18.49
CA ASN A 152 13.69 20.15 18.16
C ASN A 152 15.00 19.40 17.81
N ASP A 153 14.92 18.10 17.53
CA ASP A 153 16.07 17.31 17.09
C ASP A 153 16.49 17.71 15.68
N ASN A 154 17.71 18.19 15.51
CA ASN A 154 18.25 18.68 14.24
C ASN A 154 18.35 17.59 13.15
N ARG A 155 18.22 16.31 13.49
CA ARG A 155 18.16 15.20 12.52
C ARG A 155 16.79 15.07 11.86
N LEU A 156 15.76 15.66 12.45
CA LEU A 156 14.38 15.61 11.98
C LEU A 156 13.98 16.91 11.28
N PRO A 157 12.96 16.87 10.40
CA PRO A 157 12.36 18.08 9.87
C PRO A 157 11.95 19.05 10.98
N ALA A 158 12.25 20.34 10.79
CA ALA A 158 11.98 21.37 11.78
C ALA A 158 10.48 21.53 12.07
N ILE A 159 10.16 21.95 13.29
CA ILE A 159 8.78 22.31 13.69
C ILE A 159 8.25 23.38 12.72
N GLY A 160 7.06 23.15 12.18
CA GLY A 160 6.46 23.98 11.14
C GLY A 160 6.64 23.44 9.71
N THR A 161 7.50 22.43 9.51
CA THR A 161 7.53 21.70 8.23
C THR A 161 6.17 21.03 7.98
N PRO A 162 5.55 21.20 6.80
CA PRO A 162 4.27 20.57 6.50
C PRO A 162 4.36 19.04 6.55
N VAL A 163 3.36 18.41 7.16
CA VAL A 163 3.21 16.95 7.13
C VAL A 163 3.02 16.50 5.68
N PRO A 164 3.75 15.49 5.19
CA PRO A 164 3.76 15.11 3.78
C PRO A 164 2.52 14.28 3.38
N PHE A 165 1.31 14.81 3.60
CA PHE A 165 0.04 14.11 3.36
C PHE A 165 -0.13 13.64 1.91
N ILE A 166 0.31 14.46 0.93
CA ILE A 166 0.23 14.08 -0.49
C ILE A 166 1.14 12.87 -0.76
N ARG A 167 2.39 12.92 -0.26
CA ARG A 167 3.33 11.80 -0.36
C ARG A 167 2.76 10.52 0.24
N GLU A 168 2.20 10.61 1.45
CA GLU A 168 1.57 9.48 2.13
C GLU A 168 0.46 8.85 1.26
N ASN A 169 -0.42 9.68 0.70
CA ASN A 169 -1.48 9.21 -0.19
C ASN A 169 -0.91 8.56 -1.46
N ARG A 170 0.15 9.13 -2.06
CA ARG A 170 0.81 8.55 -3.24
C ARG A 170 1.41 7.18 -2.94
N LEU A 171 2.03 7.01 -1.77
CA LEU A 171 2.55 5.72 -1.34
C LEU A 171 1.44 4.68 -1.16
N TYR A 172 0.30 5.05 -0.55
CA TYR A 172 -0.85 4.15 -0.46
C TYR A 172 -1.43 3.78 -1.84
N GLN A 173 -1.48 4.73 -2.77
CA GLN A 173 -1.94 4.47 -4.13
C GLN A 173 -0.98 3.52 -4.87
N ALA A 174 0.33 3.74 -4.77
CA ALA A 174 1.34 2.88 -5.38
C ALA A 174 1.32 1.46 -4.78
N ASP A 175 1.26 1.34 -3.45
CA ASP A 175 1.13 0.07 -2.72
C ASP A 175 -0.11 -0.71 -3.19
N TRP A 176 -1.25 -0.01 -3.37
CA TRP A 176 -2.47 -0.61 -3.87
C TRP A 176 -2.32 -1.16 -5.29
N LEU A 177 -1.65 -0.41 -6.18
CA LEU A 177 -1.36 -0.88 -7.54
C LEU A 177 -0.47 -2.12 -7.52
N MET A 178 0.54 -2.15 -6.66
CA MET A 178 1.44 -3.29 -6.55
C MET A 178 0.73 -4.55 -6.07
N ARG A 179 -0.18 -4.39 -5.11
CA ARG A 179 -0.89 -5.53 -4.51
C ARG A 179 -2.02 -6.09 -5.36
N PHE A 180 -2.74 -5.24 -6.07
CA PHE A 180 -4.00 -5.63 -6.70
C PHE A 180 -4.02 -5.45 -8.22
N TYR A 181 -3.11 -4.64 -8.78
CA TYR A 181 -3.04 -4.35 -10.21
C TYR A 181 -1.82 -4.98 -10.91
N GLY A 182 -1.02 -5.77 -10.19
CA GLY A 182 0.13 -6.47 -10.74
C GLY A 182 1.30 -5.55 -11.12
N PHE A 183 1.38 -4.36 -10.51
CA PHE A 183 2.55 -3.49 -10.68
C PHE A 183 3.73 -3.99 -9.84
N ASN A 184 4.93 -3.85 -10.38
CA ASN A 184 6.18 -3.96 -9.65
C ASN A 184 6.67 -2.56 -9.27
N VAL A 185 7.53 -2.47 -8.27
CA VAL A 185 8.15 -1.18 -7.88
C VAL A 185 8.90 -0.56 -9.08
N GLY A 186 9.60 -1.38 -9.86
CA GLY A 186 10.31 -0.95 -11.06
C GLY A 186 9.43 -0.44 -12.21
N ASP A 187 8.13 -0.76 -12.19
CA ASP A 187 7.20 -0.14 -13.13
C ASP A 187 6.96 1.32 -12.76
N LEU A 188 6.90 1.63 -11.46
CA LEU A 188 6.52 2.95 -10.95
C LEU A 188 7.72 3.89 -10.77
N LEU A 189 8.87 3.35 -10.36
CA LEU A 189 10.03 4.09 -9.89
C LEU A 189 11.33 3.46 -10.41
N SER A 190 12.36 4.29 -10.57
CA SER A 190 13.71 3.87 -10.98
C SER A 190 14.77 4.61 -10.15
N PRO A 191 16.05 4.17 -10.16
CA PRO A 191 17.11 4.92 -9.51
C PRO A 191 17.27 6.36 -10.04
N SER A 192 16.95 6.60 -11.33
CA SER A 192 16.96 7.93 -11.94
C SER A 192 15.71 8.77 -11.63
N ALA A 193 14.60 8.13 -11.24
CA ALA A 193 13.36 8.79 -10.85
C ALA A 193 12.76 8.08 -9.61
N PRO A 194 13.36 8.27 -8.42
CA PRO A 194 13.08 7.45 -7.24
C PRO A 194 11.89 7.96 -6.40
N GLN A 195 11.29 9.11 -6.78
CA GLN A 195 10.14 9.71 -6.10
C GLN A 195 8.87 9.60 -6.93
N LEU A 196 7.73 9.44 -6.27
CA LEU A 196 6.42 9.49 -6.91
C LEU A 196 6.06 10.93 -7.31
N ASP A 197 5.29 11.05 -8.38
CA ASP A 197 4.75 12.34 -8.80
C ASP A 197 3.71 12.84 -7.77
N MET A 198 3.89 14.07 -7.32
CA MET A 198 2.97 14.66 -6.34
C MET A 198 1.66 15.09 -6.96
N GLU A 199 1.66 15.60 -8.19
CA GLU A 199 0.46 16.19 -8.82
C GLU A 199 -0.51 15.14 -9.35
N ILE A 200 0.02 14.05 -9.91
CA ILE A 200 -0.79 12.98 -10.52
C ILE A 200 -0.64 11.65 -9.78
N ASP A 201 -1.68 10.81 -9.85
CA ASP A 201 -1.63 9.49 -9.22
C ASP A 201 -0.63 8.55 -9.92
N PRO A 202 -0.07 7.55 -9.22
CA PRO A 202 0.97 6.68 -9.78
C PRO A 202 0.55 5.89 -11.02
N LYS A 203 -0.75 5.58 -11.16
CA LYS A 203 -1.27 4.84 -12.32
C LYS A 203 -1.27 5.71 -13.57
N LEU A 204 -1.69 6.98 -13.42
CA LEU A 204 -1.59 7.97 -14.49
C LEU A 204 -0.13 8.27 -14.83
N SER A 205 0.73 8.47 -13.83
CA SER A 205 2.17 8.71 -14.04
C SER A 205 2.81 7.59 -14.84
N TRP A 206 2.52 6.33 -14.50
CA TRP A 206 2.98 5.17 -15.27
C TRP A 206 2.48 5.20 -16.71
N ALA A 207 1.19 5.44 -16.92
CA ALA A 207 0.62 5.42 -18.26
C ALA A 207 1.22 6.49 -19.18
N LEU A 208 1.45 7.69 -18.66
CA LEU A 208 2.08 8.79 -19.40
C LEU A 208 3.54 8.49 -19.77
N LYS A 209 4.28 7.77 -18.90
CA LYS A 209 5.63 7.30 -19.21
C LYS A 209 5.65 6.14 -20.23
N ASN A 210 4.51 5.45 -20.40
CA ASN A 210 4.37 4.27 -21.24
C ASN A 210 3.37 4.48 -22.38
N MET A 211 3.34 5.68 -22.97
CA MET A 211 2.42 6.01 -24.07
C MET A 211 2.57 5.12 -25.30
N HIS A 212 3.69 4.40 -25.47
CA HIS A 212 3.85 3.39 -26.52
C HIS A 212 2.88 2.20 -26.37
N VAL A 213 2.36 1.95 -25.16
CA VAL A 213 1.33 0.93 -24.89
C VAL A 213 -0.09 1.43 -25.21
N PHE A 214 -0.26 2.75 -25.30
CA PHE A 214 -1.57 3.39 -25.40
C PHE A 214 -1.78 4.04 -26.79
N PRO A 215 -3.04 4.14 -27.24
CA PRO A 215 -4.26 3.68 -26.58
C PRO A 215 -4.52 2.18 -26.77
N VAL A 216 -5.37 1.63 -25.90
CA VAL A 216 -5.68 0.19 -25.84
C VAL A 216 -7.12 -0.05 -26.33
N ASP A 217 -7.33 -1.00 -27.24
CA ASP A 217 -8.68 -1.38 -27.69
C ASP A 217 -9.41 -2.19 -26.60
N ILE A 218 -10.50 -1.62 -26.09
CA ILE A 218 -11.32 -2.18 -25.01
C ILE A 218 -11.94 -3.54 -25.36
N ASN A 219 -12.19 -3.79 -26.64
CA ASN A 219 -12.83 -5.00 -27.14
C ASN A 219 -11.84 -6.16 -27.33
N ILE A 220 -10.54 -5.87 -27.37
CA ILE A 220 -9.50 -6.87 -27.69
C ILE A 220 -8.55 -7.09 -26.52
N ALA A 221 -8.12 -6.01 -25.85
CA ALA A 221 -7.03 -6.05 -24.88
C ALA A 221 -7.26 -6.99 -23.71
N ASP A 222 -6.22 -7.62 -23.19
CA ASP A 222 -6.35 -8.53 -22.06
C ASP A 222 -6.71 -7.79 -20.76
N TYR A 223 -7.20 -8.56 -19.78
CA TYR A 223 -7.61 -8.00 -18.49
C TYR A 223 -6.44 -7.30 -17.76
N GLN A 224 -5.22 -7.81 -17.84
CA GLN A 224 -4.06 -7.24 -17.13
C GLN A 224 -3.67 -5.89 -17.71
N LEU A 225 -3.75 -5.72 -19.04
CA LEU A 225 -3.55 -4.41 -19.64
C LEU A 225 -4.68 -3.43 -19.31
N LEU A 226 -5.94 -3.89 -19.35
CA LEU A 226 -7.09 -3.03 -19.04
C LEU A 226 -7.06 -2.49 -17.61
N ILE A 227 -6.68 -3.31 -16.63
CA ILE A 227 -6.55 -2.82 -15.26
C ILE A 227 -5.43 -1.79 -15.12
N LYS A 228 -4.47 -1.67 -16.05
CA LYS A 228 -3.43 -0.62 -16.00
C LYS A 228 -3.87 0.72 -16.62
N VAL A 229 -5.00 0.76 -17.32
CA VAL A 229 -5.56 2.00 -17.91
C VAL A 229 -6.00 2.98 -16.81
N PRO A 230 -5.51 4.23 -16.79
CA PRO A 230 -5.96 5.25 -15.84
C PRO A 230 -7.46 5.52 -15.95
N GLY A 231 -8.18 5.42 -14.83
CA GLY A 231 -9.64 5.59 -14.79
C GLY A 231 -10.46 4.30 -14.87
N LEU A 232 -9.83 3.15 -15.15
CA LEU A 232 -10.44 1.82 -14.97
C LEU A 232 -10.08 1.21 -13.60
N GLY A 233 -11.09 0.71 -12.88
CA GLY A 233 -10.90 -0.12 -11.70
C GLY A 233 -10.87 -1.61 -12.02
N LEU A 234 -10.49 -2.45 -11.05
CA LEU A 234 -10.49 -3.92 -11.19
C LEU A 234 -11.86 -4.47 -11.59
N GLU A 235 -12.93 -3.95 -10.98
CA GLU A 235 -14.30 -4.37 -11.26
C GLU A 235 -14.79 -3.89 -12.62
N SER A 236 -14.53 -2.63 -12.97
CA SER A 236 -14.89 -2.09 -14.29
C SER A 236 -14.20 -2.88 -15.40
N ALA A 237 -12.90 -3.18 -15.25
CA ALA A 237 -12.18 -4.01 -16.21
C ALA A 237 -12.75 -5.43 -16.30
N ARG A 238 -13.19 -6.05 -15.19
CA ARG A 238 -13.88 -7.35 -15.23
C ARG A 238 -15.20 -7.27 -15.98
N LYS A 239 -16.02 -6.27 -15.68
CA LYS A 239 -17.31 -6.04 -16.37
C LYS A 239 -17.10 -5.85 -17.87
N ILE A 240 -16.08 -5.10 -18.27
CA ILE A 240 -15.66 -4.94 -19.67
C ILE A 240 -15.34 -6.29 -20.30
N CYS A 241 -14.44 -7.08 -19.71
CA CYS A 241 -14.04 -8.37 -20.26
C CYS A 241 -15.22 -9.35 -20.38
N GLN A 242 -16.17 -9.29 -19.46
CA GLN A 242 -17.38 -10.12 -19.50
C GLN A 242 -18.35 -9.65 -20.58
N ALA A 243 -18.65 -8.35 -20.62
CA ALA A 243 -19.67 -7.79 -21.51
C ALA A 243 -19.24 -7.87 -23.00
N ARG A 244 -17.95 -7.67 -23.29
CA ARG A 244 -17.44 -7.71 -24.67
C ARG A 244 -17.54 -9.07 -25.37
N ARG A 245 -17.82 -10.13 -24.60
CA ARG A 245 -18.08 -11.48 -25.14
C ARG A 245 -19.44 -11.57 -25.84
N PHE A 246 -20.38 -10.71 -25.49
CA PHE A 246 -21.75 -10.73 -25.99
C PHE A 246 -22.03 -9.59 -26.98
N ASN A 247 -21.36 -8.44 -26.82
CA ASN A 247 -21.52 -7.32 -27.73
C ASN A 247 -20.25 -6.46 -27.77
N ARG A 248 -19.99 -5.79 -28.90
CA ARG A 248 -18.94 -4.78 -28.99
C ARG A 248 -19.27 -3.60 -28.08
N LEU A 249 -18.33 -3.22 -27.23
CA LEU A 249 -18.47 -2.13 -26.27
C LEU A 249 -18.11 -0.79 -26.91
N ASN A 250 -18.87 0.25 -26.54
CA ASN A 250 -18.68 1.64 -26.97
C ASN A 250 -18.62 2.55 -25.73
N TRP A 251 -18.47 3.86 -25.95
CA TRP A 251 -18.38 4.84 -24.86
C TRP A 251 -19.63 4.89 -23.96
N GLU A 252 -20.83 4.68 -24.50
CA GLU A 252 -22.06 4.67 -23.71
C GLU A 252 -22.10 3.47 -22.76
N HIS A 253 -21.67 2.30 -23.23
CA HIS A 253 -21.56 1.11 -22.40
C HIS A 253 -20.57 1.34 -21.24
N LEU A 254 -19.41 1.94 -21.51
CA LEU A 254 -18.44 2.25 -20.46
C LEU A 254 -18.97 3.24 -19.42
N LYS A 255 -19.72 4.26 -19.86
CA LYS A 255 -20.34 5.23 -18.94
C LYS A 255 -21.35 4.55 -18.02
N LYS A 256 -22.17 3.62 -18.55
CA LYS A 256 -23.11 2.80 -17.75
C LYS A 256 -22.40 1.86 -16.77
N MET A 257 -21.17 1.44 -17.07
CA MET A 257 -20.32 0.63 -16.17
C MET A 257 -19.61 1.46 -15.08
N GLY A 258 -19.85 2.78 -15.02
CA GLY A 258 -19.24 3.67 -14.03
C GLY A 258 -17.80 4.08 -14.36
N VAL A 259 -17.38 3.94 -15.61
CA VAL A 259 -16.03 4.34 -16.05
C VAL A 259 -15.93 5.87 -16.17
N MET A 260 -14.84 6.43 -15.67
CA MET A 260 -14.54 7.86 -15.80
C MET A 260 -14.06 8.22 -17.22
N ILE A 261 -15.02 8.45 -18.12
CA ILE A 261 -14.77 8.71 -19.56
C ILE A 261 -13.76 9.84 -19.78
N ASN A 262 -13.85 10.93 -19.02
CA ASN A 262 -12.95 12.09 -19.15
C ASN A 262 -11.47 11.73 -18.95
N LYS A 263 -11.17 10.65 -18.20
CA LYS A 263 -9.82 10.18 -17.95
C LYS A 263 -9.42 9.08 -18.93
N VAL A 264 -10.29 8.09 -19.15
CA VAL A 264 -9.94 6.92 -19.98
C VAL A 264 -9.84 7.23 -21.48
N ARG A 265 -10.48 8.31 -21.97
CA ARG A 265 -10.52 8.66 -23.40
C ARG A 265 -9.15 8.86 -24.05
N TYR A 266 -8.12 9.18 -23.27
CA TYR A 266 -6.76 9.36 -23.76
C TYR A 266 -5.98 8.04 -23.87
N PHE A 267 -6.52 6.97 -23.29
CA PHE A 267 -5.83 5.68 -23.14
C PHE A 267 -6.61 4.51 -23.76
N LEU A 268 -7.84 4.74 -24.24
CA LEU A 268 -8.70 3.68 -24.77
C LEU A 268 -9.22 3.99 -26.17
N ILE A 269 -9.36 2.93 -26.96
CA ILE A 269 -10.14 2.89 -28.19
C ILE A 269 -11.43 2.12 -27.90
N CYS A 270 -12.58 2.70 -28.28
CA CYS A 270 -13.89 2.05 -28.18
C CYS A 270 -14.55 1.86 -29.55
N ASP A 271 -14.18 2.65 -30.56
CA ASP A 271 -14.78 2.60 -31.89
C ASP A 271 -13.72 2.56 -32.98
N LYS A 272 -14.10 2.15 -34.19
CA LYS A 272 -13.21 2.03 -35.35
C LYS A 272 -12.73 3.39 -35.87
N ASP A 273 -13.54 4.45 -35.71
CA ASP A 273 -13.23 5.81 -36.18
C ASP A 273 -12.40 6.61 -35.15
N PHE A 274 -11.54 5.93 -34.39
CA PHE A 274 -10.66 6.61 -33.45
C PHE A 274 -9.58 7.39 -34.22
N GLU A 275 -9.79 8.69 -34.35
CA GLU A 275 -8.72 9.61 -34.73
C GLU A 275 -7.73 9.72 -33.57
N ARG A 276 -6.53 9.16 -33.77
CA ARG A 276 -5.41 9.38 -32.86
C ARG A 276 -4.99 10.84 -32.98
N LYS A 277 -5.49 11.68 -32.08
CA LYS A 277 -4.82 12.95 -31.81
C LYS A 277 -3.48 12.58 -31.19
N ASP A 278 -2.38 12.88 -31.88
CA ASP A 278 -1.00 12.66 -31.40
C ASP A 278 -0.66 13.60 -30.24
N LEU A 279 -1.42 13.47 -29.15
CA LEU A 279 -1.26 14.24 -27.93
C LEU A 279 -0.02 13.75 -27.21
N GLN A 280 0.88 14.69 -26.90
CA GLN A 280 2.05 14.42 -26.09
C GLN A 280 1.63 14.14 -24.63
N PRO A 281 2.40 13.31 -23.88
CA PRO A 281 2.09 12.98 -22.49
C PRO A 281 1.79 14.20 -21.61
N GLU A 282 2.55 15.29 -21.80
CA GLU A 282 2.41 16.54 -21.05
C GLU A 282 1.08 17.24 -21.35
N GLN A 283 0.61 17.19 -22.60
CA GLN A 283 -0.70 17.74 -22.96
C GLN A 283 -1.82 16.95 -22.29
N ILE A 284 -1.72 15.62 -22.30
CA ILE A 284 -2.69 14.75 -21.62
C ILE A 284 -2.69 15.03 -20.10
N ARG A 285 -1.50 15.18 -19.50
CA ARG A 285 -1.33 15.57 -18.09
C ARG A 285 -2.08 16.87 -17.80
N SER A 286 -1.83 17.93 -18.58
CA SER A 286 -2.48 19.23 -18.40
C SER A 286 -3.99 19.15 -18.56
N PHE A 287 -4.51 18.42 -19.55
CA PHE A 287 -5.96 18.27 -19.72
C PHE A 287 -6.62 17.54 -18.56
N ILE A 288 -6.00 16.49 -18.02
CA ILE A 288 -6.54 15.75 -16.88
C ILE A 288 -6.50 16.61 -15.60
N LEU A 289 -5.41 17.35 -15.38
CA LEU A 289 -5.27 18.23 -14.22
C LEU A 289 -6.25 19.42 -14.27
N ASN A 290 -6.45 20.02 -15.44
CA ASN A 290 -7.37 21.13 -15.62
C ASN A 290 -8.85 20.70 -15.61
N GLY A 291 -9.14 19.48 -16.07
CA GLY A 291 -10.47 18.90 -16.01
C GLY A 291 -10.88 18.38 -14.63
N GLY A 292 -9.95 18.32 -13.66
CA GLY A 292 -10.18 17.85 -12.29
C GLY A 292 -10.03 18.95 -11.26
N ALA A 293 -11.10 19.32 -10.56
CA ALA A 293 -11.02 20.20 -9.40
C ALA A 293 -10.38 19.46 -8.20
N SER A 294 -9.07 19.57 -8.00
CA SER A 294 -8.40 19.02 -6.81
C SER A 294 -8.60 19.95 -5.60
N LYS A 295 -9.18 19.40 -4.52
CA LYS A 295 -9.34 20.11 -3.22
C LYS A 295 -8.01 20.40 -2.51
N TYR A 296 -6.89 19.86 -2.99
CA TYR A 296 -5.57 19.95 -2.35
C TYR A 296 -4.60 20.90 -3.06
N LYS A 297 -5.08 21.77 -3.97
CA LYS A 297 -4.22 22.71 -4.73
C LYS A 297 -3.29 23.55 -3.83
N ALA A 298 -3.72 23.91 -2.62
CA ALA A 298 -2.90 24.68 -1.67
C ALA A 298 -1.69 23.91 -1.10
N ASN A 299 -1.70 22.58 -1.11
CA ASN A 299 -0.67 21.75 -0.46
C ASN A 299 0.50 21.35 -1.39
N PHE A 300 0.47 21.72 -2.68
CA PHE A 300 1.57 21.45 -3.61
C PHE A 300 2.74 22.45 -3.46
N SER A 301 2.53 23.55 -2.74
CA SER A 301 3.36 24.77 -2.83
C SER A 301 4.63 24.81 -1.97
N SER A 302 4.99 23.76 -1.22
CA SER A 302 6.18 23.85 -0.34
C SER A 302 7.10 22.63 -0.33
N GLN A 303 6.79 21.58 -1.09
CA GLN A 303 7.62 20.36 -1.09
C GLN A 303 8.70 20.33 -2.19
N LEU A 304 8.71 21.32 -3.09
CA LEU A 304 9.65 21.44 -4.20
C LEU A 304 10.70 22.56 -4.04
N GLN A 305 10.73 23.28 -2.91
CA GLN A 305 11.70 24.35 -2.66
C GLN A 305 12.88 23.96 -1.74
N LEU A 306 13.03 22.68 -1.38
CA LEU A 306 14.11 22.22 -0.50
C LEU A 306 15.03 21.15 -1.14
N PHE A 307 15.07 21.10 -2.47
CA PHE A 307 16.13 20.42 -3.22
C PHE A 307 16.64 21.34 -4.32
#